data_AF-A0A1W1E459-F1
#
_entry.id   AF-A0A1W1E459-F1
#
_cell.length_a   1.000
_cell.length_b   1.000
_cell.length_c   1.000
_cell.angle_alpha   90.00
_cell.angle_beta   90.00
_cell.angle_gamma   90.00
#
_symmetry.space_group_name_H-M   'P 1'
#
loop_
_entity.id
_entity.type
_entity.pdbx_description
1 polymer ?
#
loop_
_entity_poly.entity_id
_entity_poly.type
_entity_poly.pdbx_seq_one_letter_code
_entity_poly.pdbx_strand_id
1 'polypeptide(L)'
;MKKIVIISSILFLSGCFNSGDAEAKEVALGKAVFDKNCVSCHGKSAIGLTKNWKQTLPNGKYPAPPLNGSAHAWHHSPKLLLNTINNGGVKLGGWMPGFKDKLSEKEKQATLDYLHSLWSKDIQQKYDRRFK
;
A
#
# COMPACT_ATOMS: atom_id res chain seq x y z
N MET A 1 28.58 59.91 12.48
CA MET A 1 27.66 59.42 11.42
C MET A 1 28.30 58.23 10.71
N LYS A 2 27.89 57.00 11.04
CA LYS A 2 28.25 55.79 10.29
C LYS A 2 27.05 54.84 10.38
N LYS A 3 26.23 54.82 9.34
CA LYS A 3 25.10 53.89 9.22
C LYS A 3 25.68 52.56 8.76
N ILE A 4 25.79 51.59 9.66
CA ILE A 4 26.07 50.19 9.31
C ILE A 4 24.73 49.58 8.95
N VAL A 5 24.49 49.37 7.65
CA VAL A 5 23.35 48.62 7.16
C VAL A 5 23.75 47.15 7.18
N ILE A 6 23.29 46.41 8.19
CA ILE A 6 23.38 44.96 8.21
C ILE A 6 22.29 44.44 7.27
N ILE A 7 22.68 44.11 6.04
CA ILE A 7 21.84 43.38 5.10
C ILE A 7 21.70 41.97 5.67
N SER A 8 20.56 41.72 6.32
CA SER A 8 20.16 40.37 6.73
C SER A 8 19.84 39.58 5.48
N SER A 9 20.82 38.82 4.98
CA SER A 9 20.62 37.82 3.94
C SER A 9 19.77 36.69 4.51
N ILE A 10 18.46 36.79 4.31
CA ILE A 10 17.54 35.66 4.47
C ILE A 10 17.88 34.67 3.34
N LEU A 11 18.71 33.67 3.68
CA LEU A 11 18.86 32.46 2.88
C LEU A 11 17.53 31.71 2.93
N PHE A 12 16.64 31.97 1.96
CA PHE A 12 15.55 31.06 1.63
C PHE A 12 16.16 29.80 1.02
N LEU A 13 16.42 28.79 1.86
CA LEU A 13 16.60 27.42 1.38
C LEU A 13 15.26 26.94 0.80
N SER A 14 15.02 27.19 -0.48
CA SER A 14 14.06 26.43 -1.26
C SER A 14 14.59 25.00 -1.37
N GLY A 15 14.30 24.18 -0.35
CA GLY A 15 14.52 22.75 -0.41
C GLY A 15 13.62 22.19 -1.50
N CYS A 16 14.22 21.68 -2.57
CA CYS A 16 13.54 20.85 -3.56
C CYS A 16 13.03 19.59 -2.85
N PHE A 17 11.80 19.63 -2.31
CA PHE A 17 11.09 18.42 -1.95
C PHE A 17 10.75 17.70 -3.25
N ASN A 18 11.57 16.74 -3.62
CA ASN A 18 11.34 15.93 -4.80
C ASN A 18 10.21 14.94 -4.48
N SER A 19 9.09 15.01 -5.22
CA SER A 19 7.92 14.15 -4.97
C SER A 19 8.25 12.66 -4.99
N GLY A 20 9.30 12.26 -5.74
CA GLY A 20 9.78 10.87 -5.78
C GLY A 20 10.36 10.37 -4.45
N ASP A 21 10.97 11.25 -3.64
CA ASP A 21 11.51 10.86 -2.33
C ASP A 21 10.40 10.61 -1.32
N ALA A 22 9.31 11.37 -1.42
CA ALA A 22 8.12 11.16 -0.61
C ALA A 22 7.43 9.83 -0.99
N GLU A 23 7.23 9.57 -2.28
CA GLU A 23 6.66 8.31 -2.77
C GLU A 23 7.49 7.10 -2.34
N ALA A 24 8.82 7.17 -2.46
CA ALA A 24 9.72 6.10 -2.02
C ALA A 24 9.61 5.82 -0.51
N LYS A 25 9.45 6.87 0.31
CA LYS A 25 9.24 6.73 1.76
C LYS A 25 7.90 6.07 2.09
N GLU A 26 6.82 6.43 1.40
CA GLU A 26 5.51 5.82 1.62
C GLU A 26 5.49 4.35 1.17
N VAL A 27 6.13 4.01 0.05
CA VAL A 27 6.31 2.61 -0.37
C VAL A 27 7.12 1.80 0.64
N ALA A 28 8.19 2.38 1.20
CA ALA A 28 9.00 1.72 2.22
C ALA A 28 8.21 1.46 3.52
N LEU A 29 7.43 2.45 3.97
CA LEU A 29 6.51 2.29 5.10
C LEU A 29 5.49 1.18 4.83
N GLY A 30 4.86 1.21 3.65
CA GLY A 30 3.88 0.23 3.22
C GLY A 30 4.42 -1.20 3.21
N LYS A 31 5.66 -1.36 2.73
CA LYS A 31 6.36 -2.65 2.78
C LYS A 31 6.53 -3.14 4.21
N ALA A 32 6.98 -2.28 5.12
CA ALA A 32 7.17 -2.66 6.52
C ALA A 32 5.86 -3.06 7.19
N VAL A 33 4.77 -2.33 6.93
CA VAL A 33 3.43 -2.66 7.41
C VAL A 33 2.96 -3.99 6.83
N PHE A 34 3.12 -4.21 5.52
CA PHE A 34 2.75 -5.45 4.85
C PHE A 34 3.51 -6.66 5.40
N ASP A 35 4.83 -6.54 5.56
CA ASP A 35 5.70 -7.60 6.08
C ASP A 35 5.31 -7.96 7.52
N LYS A 36 4.92 -6.99 8.34
CA LYS A 36 4.50 -7.23 9.72
C LYS A 36 3.11 -7.84 9.84
N ASN A 37 2.17 -7.46 8.96
CA ASN A 37 0.74 -7.72 9.20
C ASN A 37 0.07 -8.64 8.17
N CYS A 38 0.61 -8.74 6.96
CA CYS A 38 -0.09 -9.32 5.81
C CYS A 38 0.65 -10.55 5.21
N VAL A 39 1.98 -10.57 5.33
CA VAL A 39 2.86 -11.55 4.67
C VAL A 39 2.56 -13.01 5.06
N SER A 40 2.09 -13.24 6.29
CA SER A 40 1.79 -14.57 6.80
C SER A 40 0.67 -15.28 6.03
N CYS A 41 -0.19 -14.54 5.34
CA CYS A 41 -1.26 -15.08 4.50
C CYS A 41 -1.01 -14.78 3.01
N HIS A 42 -0.56 -13.57 2.68
CA HIS A 42 -0.39 -13.12 1.29
C HIS A 42 1.01 -13.39 0.71
N GLY A 43 1.93 -13.98 1.48
CA GLY A 43 3.27 -14.33 1.03
C GLY A 43 4.20 -13.13 0.84
N LYS A 44 5.52 -13.43 0.75
CA LYS A 44 6.55 -12.41 0.47
C LYS A 44 6.26 -11.70 -0.85
N SER A 45 6.44 -10.38 -0.88
CA SER A 45 6.11 -9.56 -2.04
C SER A 45 4.69 -9.80 -2.58
N ALA A 46 3.74 -10.12 -1.70
CA ALA A 46 2.34 -10.32 -2.04
C ALA A 46 2.05 -11.37 -3.13
N ILE A 47 2.91 -12.38 -3.28
CA ILE A 47 2.77 -13.40 -4.34
C ILE A 47 1.76 -14.52 -4.02
N GLY A 48 1.25 -14.56 -2.79
CA GLY A 48 0.45 -15.66 -2.25
C GLY A 48 1.32 -16.82 -1.73
N LEU A 49 0.72 -17.70 -0.94
CA LEU A 49 1.39 -18.91 -0.43
C LEU A 49 1.17 -20.15 -1.30
N THR A 50 0.22 -20.08 -2.23
CA THR A 50 -0.21 -21.21 -3.06
C THR A 50 -0.36 -20.77 -4.51
N LYS A 51 0.00 -21.65 -5.45
CA LYS A 51 -0.26 -21.41 -6.89
C LYS A 51 -1.76 -21.40 -7.22
N ASN A 52 -2.52 -22.32 -6.63
CA ASN A 52 -3.95 -22.51 -6.93
C ASN A 52 -4.85 -21.76 -5.94
N TRP A 53 -4.68 -20.44 -5.82
CA TRP A 53 -5.45 -19.66 -4.84
C TRP A 53 -6.98 -19.64 -5.08
N LYS A 54 -7.41 -20.07 -6.28
CA LYS A 54 -8.80 -20.25 -6.69
C LYS A 54 -9.38 -21.63 -6.32
N GLN A 55 -8.63 -22.48 -5.63
CA GLN A 55 -9.10 -23.76 -5.10
C GLN A 55 -9.19 -23.68 -3.58
N THR A 56 -10.18 -24.34 -3.01
CA THR A 56 -10.31 -24.45 -1.56
C THR A 56 -9.21 -25.35 -0.99
N LEU A 57 -8.74 -25.00 0.19
CA LEU A 57 -7.87 -25.84 1.01
C LEU A 57 -8.68 -27.01 1.62
N PRO A 58 -8.03 -28.03 2.22
CA PRO A 58 -8.73 -29.15 2.87
C PRO A 58 -9.75 -28.73 3.95
N ASN A 59 -9.58 -27.54 4.54
CA ASN A 59 -10.52 -26.96 5.50
C ASN A 59 -11.73 -26.27 4.84
N GLY A 60 -11.91 -26.42 3.53
CA GLY A 60 -13.04 -25.89 2.76
C GLY A 60 -12.96 -24.40 2.43
N LYS A 61 -11.88 -23.69 2.80
CA LYS A 61 -11.77 -22.24 2.54
C LYS A 61 -10.71 -21.90 1.52
N TYR A 62 -10.89 -20.78 0.83
CA TYR A 62 -9.88 -20.26 -0.10
C TYR A 62 -8.66 -19.71 0.66
N PRO A 63 -7.43 -19.92 0.13
CA PRO A 63 -6.25 -19.22 0.61
C PRO A 63 -6.33 -17.73 0.26
N ALA A 64 -5.49 -16.92 0.90
CA ALA A 64 -5.42 -15.50 0.57
C ALA A 64 -4.88 -15.31 -0.86
N PRO A 65 -5.53 -14.49 -1.71
CA PRO A 65 -5.09 -14.30 -3.08
C PRO A 65 -3.76 -13.53 -3.13
N PRO A 66 -2.96 -13.71 -4.19
CA PRO A 66 -1.86 -12.81 -4.51
C PRO A 66 -2.35 -11.35 -4.60
N LEU A 67 -1.56 -10.39 -4.13
CA LEU A 67 -1.84 -8.96 -4.21
C LEU A 67 -0.83 -8.19 -5.07
N ASN A 68 0.18 -8.88 -5.62
CA ASN A 68 1.21 -8.31 -6.50
C ASN A 68 0.77 -8.09 -7.97
N GLY A 69 -0.53 -8.05 -8.23
CA GLY A 69 -1.07 -7.82 -9.58
C GLY A 69 -1.30 -9.08 -10.41
N SER A 70 -0.83 -10.25 -9.95
CA SER A 70 -1.11 -11.54 -10.63
C SER A 70 -2.54 -12.06 -10.41
N ALA A 71 -3.28 -11.47 -9.47
CA ALA A 71 -4.68 -11.76 -9.21
C ALA A 71 -5.55 -10.49 -9.32
N HIS A 72 -6.79 -10.56 -8.86
CA HIS A 72 -7.83 -9.61 -9.24
C HIS A 72 -7.87 -8.30 -8.43
N ALA A 73 -6.93 -8.06 -7.50
CA ALA A 73 -6.95 -6.90 -6.60
C ALA A 73 -7.01 -5.55 -7.34
N TRP A 74 -6.27 -5.42 -8.44
CA TRP A 74 -6.21 -4.20 -9.25
C TRP A 74 -7.52 -3.87 -10.00
N HIS A 75 -8.53 -4.75 -9.99
CA HIS A 75 -9.85 -4.41 -10.52
C HIS A 75 -10.69 -3.53 -9.56
N HIS A 76 -10.27 -3.43 -8.29
CA HIS A 76 -11.05 -2.76 -7.23
C HIS A 76 -10.57 -1.34 -6.96
N SER A 77 -11.50 -0.44 -6.67
CA SER A 77 -11.18 0.97 -6.36
C SER A 77 -10.39 1.10 -5.06
N PRO A 78 -9.60 2.19 -4.88
CA PRO A 78 -8.86 2.43 -3.64
C PRO A 78 -9.76 2.42 -2.40
N LYS A 79 -10.96 3.00 -2.51
CA LYS A 79 -11.97 2.99 -1.44
C LYS A 79 -12.39 1.57 -1.05
N LEU A 80 -12.59 0.68 -2.02
CA LEU A 80 -12.97 -0.71 -1.75
C LEU A 80 -11.79 -1.52 -1.15
N LEU A 81 -10.57 -1.27 -1.62
CA LEU A 81 -9.37 -1.88 -1.05
C LEU A 81 -9.15 -1.44 0.41
N LEU A 82 -9.26 -0.14 0.72
CA LEU A 82 -9.22 0.37 2.09
C LEU A 82 -10.34 -0.21 2.97
N ASN A 83 -11.56 -0.32 2.43
CA ASN A 83 -12.67 -0.96 3.15
C ASN A 83 -12.37 -2.43 3.50
N THR A 84 -11.70 -3.15 2.59
CA THR A 84 -11.27 -4.53 2.79
C THR A 84 -10.21 -4.63 3.89
N ILE A 85 -9.22 -3.72 3.89
CA ILE A 85 -8.22 -3.64 4.98
C ILE A 85 -8.91 -3.32 6.32
N ASN A 86 -9.83 -2.36 6.33
CA ASN A 86 -10.51 -1.95 7.56
C ASN A 86 -11.34 -3.07 8.18
N ASN A 87 -12.17 -3.73 7.38
CA ASN A 87 -13.20 -4.64 7.88
C ASN A 87 -12.81 -6.12 7.82
N GLY A 88 -11.82 -6.47 7.01
CA GLY A 88 -11.43 -7.85 6.75
C GLY A 88 -12.55 -8.68 6.12
N GLY A 89 -12.39 -9.99 6.15
CA GLY A 89 -13.34 -10.97 5.60
C GLY A 89 -13.96 -11.90 6.64
N VAL A 90 -13.57 -11.81 7.93
CA VAL A 90 -14.03 -12.73 8.99
C VAL A 90 -15.56 -12.74 9.11
N LYS A 91 -16.20 -11.56 9.12
CA LYS A 91 -17.67 -11.44 9.19
C LYS A 91 -18.40 -12.03 7.98
N LEU A 92 -17.68 -12.26 6.88
CA LEU A 92 -18.19 -12.84 5.64
C LEU A 92 -17.78 -14.32 5.48
N GLY A 93 -17.27 -14.96 6.54
CA GLY A 93 -16.85 -16.37 6.54
C GLY A 93 -15.39 -16.61 6.10
N GLY A 94 -14.67 -15.56 5.71
CA GLY A 94 -13.24 -15.60 5.44
C GLY A 94 -12.36 -15.61 6.69
N TRP A 95 -11.07 -15.33 6.54
CA TRP A 95 -10.10 -15.32 7.64
C TRP A 95 -9.33 -14.01 7.78
N MET A 96 -9.38 -13.12 6.77
CA MET A 96 -8.65 -11.86 6.80
C MET A 96 -9.19 -11.00 7.96
N PRO A 97 -8.36 -10.67 8.97
CA PRO A 97 -8.81 -9.83 10.07
C PRO A 97 -9.03 -8.39 9.58
N GLY A 98 -9.86 -7.64 10.30
CA GLY A 98 -9.95 -6.20 10.11
C GLY A 98 -8.78 -5.47 10.78
N PHE A 99 -8.34 -4.38 10.17
CA PHE A 99 -7.23 -3.54 10.62
C PHE A 99 -7.64 -2.10 10.96
N LYS A 100 -8.94 -1.78 10.95
CA LYS A 100 -9.45 -0.41 11.18
C LYS A 100 -8.84 0.26 12.41
N ASP A 101 -8.78 -0.47 13.53
CA ASP A 101 -8.29 0.03 14.81
C ASP A 101 -6.86 -0.45 15.12
N LYS A 102 -6.19 -1.10 14.15
CA LYS A 102 -4.84 -1.67 14.31
C LYS A 102 -3.77 -0.92 13.53
N LEU A 103 -4.17 -0.25 12.45
CA LEU A 103 -3.31 0.52 11.56
C LEU A 103 -3.89 1.92 11.40
N SER A 104 -3.02 2.93 11.40
CA SER A 104 -3.38 4.30 11.05
C SER A 104 -3.83 4.40 9.59
N GLU A 105 -4.56 5.47 9.23
CA GLU A 105 -4.92 5.75 7.82
C GLU A 105 -3.68 5.82 6.93
N LYS A 106 -2.59 6.41 7.44
CA LYS A 106 -1.32 6.50 6.71
C LYS A 106 -0.73 5.11 6.43
N GLU A 107 -0.67 4.22 7.42
CA GLU A 107 -0.15 2.86 7.23
C GLU A 107 -1.00 2.04 6.25
N LYS A 108 -2.32 2.21 6.30
CA LYS A 108 -3.24 1.53 5.35
C LYS A 108 -3.04 2.04 3.93
N GLN A 109 -2.93 3.36 3.74
CA GLN A 109 -2.67 3.93 2.41
C GLN A 109 -1.28 3.52 1.89
N ALA A 110 -0.24 3.66 2.71
CA ALA A 110 1.11 3.23 2.37
C ALA A 110 1.17 1.75 1.98
N THR A 111 0.39 0.88 2.65
CA THR A 111 0.27 -0.54 2.27
C THR A 111 -0.28 -0.70 0.85
N LEU A 112 -1.29 0.08 0.46
CA LEU A 112 -1.81 0.05 -0.91
C LEU A 112 -0.79 0.59 -1.91
N ASP A 113 -0.04 1.63 -1.56
CA ASP A 113 1.02 2.18 -2.41
C ASP A 113 2.15 1.17 -2.63
N TYR A 114 2.52 0.42 -1.59
CA TYR A 114 3.44 -0.71 -1.71
C TYR A 114 2.89 -1.80 -2.63
N LEU A 115 1.63 -2.22 -2.48
CA LEU A 115 1.03 -3.21 -3.37
C LEU A 115 1.00 -2.73 -4.83
N HIS A 116 0.63 -1.47 -5.06
CA HIS A 116 0.67 -0.84 -6.37
C HIS A 116 2.08 -0.87 -6.98
N SER A 117 3.12 -0.60 -6.18
CA SER A 117 4.52 -0.63 -6.63
C SER A 117 4.98 -2.02 -7.11
N LEU A 118 4.35 -3.10 -6.62
CA LEU A 118 4.67 -4.48 -7.02
C LEU A 118 4.04 -4.88 -8.35
N TRP A 119 3.04 -4.13 -8.83
CA TRP A 119 2.34 -4.47 -10.08
C TRP A 119 3.22 -4.18 -11.30
N SER A 120 3.00 -4.91 -12.39
CA SER A 120 3.67 -4.58 -13.66
C SER A 120 3.28 -3.17 -14.11
N LYS A 121 4.15 -2.52 -14.90
CA LYS A 121 3.89 -1.15 -15.38
C LYS A 121 2.57 -1.04 -16.15
N ASP A 122 2.20 -2.05 -16.93
CA ASP A 122 0.92 -2.09 -17.63
C ASP A 122 -0.28 -2.12 -16.67
N ILE A 123 -0.17 -2.85 -15.55
CA ILE A 123 -1.23 -2.90 -14.54
C ILE A 123 -1.32 -1.57 -13.78
N GLN A 124 -0.18 -1.00 -13.38
CA GLN A 124 -0.13 0.34 -12.74
C GLN A 124 -0.84 1.37 -13.63
N GLN A 125 -0.49 1.44 -14.92
CA GLN A 125 -1.12 2.37 -15.85
C GLN A 125 -2.62 2.14 -16.04
N LYS A 126 -3.06 0.87 -16.10
CA LYS A 126 -4.50 0.54 -16.20
C LYS A 126 -5.27 0.95 -14.95
N TYR A 127 -4.67 0.72 -13.78
CA TYR A 127 -5.24 1.09 -12.50
C TYR A 127 -5.36 2.61 -12.36
N ASP A 128 -4.26 3.31 -12.63
CA ASP A 128 -4.17 4.75 -12.51
C ASP A 128 -5.16 5.44 -13.44
N ARG A 129 -5.24 5.04 -14.72
CA ARG A 129 -6.27 5.60 -15.64
C ARG A 129 -7.71 5.39 -15.18
N ARG A 130 -7.96 4.38 -14.34
CA ARG A 130 -9.31 4.05 -13.88
C ARG A 130 -9.68 4.76 -12.59
N PHE A 131 -8.71 5.01 -11.71
CA PHE A 131 -8.97 5.40 -10.32
C PHE A 131 -8.18 6.61 -9.81
N LYS A 132 -7.21 7.12 -10.58
CA LYS A 132 -6.52 8.39 -10.33
C LYS A 132 -6.96 9.42 -11.36
#